data_AF-A0A7W5EVQ7-F1
#
_entry.id   AF-A0A7W5EVQ7-F1
#
_cell.length_a   1.000
_cell.length_b   1.000
_cell.length_c   1.000
_cell.angle_alpha   90.00
_cell.angle_beta   90.00
_cell.angle_gamma   90.00
#
_symmetry.space_group_name_H-M   'P 1'
#
loop_
_entity.id
_entity.type
_entity.pdbx_description
1 polymer ?
#
loop_
_entity_poly.entity_id
_entity_poly.type
_entity_poly.pdbx_seq_one_letter_code
_entity_poly.pdbx_strand_id
1 'polypeptide(L)' 'MMMCKEATRLMSLKRDRSLTFQERLSLRLHLAMCGACRNCDRQFELLHRVGHHYEPTSEGDGERDEENGDGDPDSPGR' A
#
# COMPACT_ATOMS: atom_id res chain seq x y z
N MET A 1 17.41 13.56 5.78
CA MET A 1 17.90 12.71 4.68
C MET A 1 18.00 11.30 5.24
N MET A 2 17.10 10.42 4.81
CA MET A 2 16.96 9.06 5.33
C MET A 2 17.79 8.12 4.46
N MET A 3 18.55 7.21 5.08
CA MET A 3 19.38 6.25 4.36
C MET A 3 18.53 5.05 3.89
N CYS A 4 18.90 4.45 2.76
CA CYS A 4 18.22 3.24 2.25
C CYS A 4 18.17 2.12 3.31
N LYS A 5 19.23 1.98 4.13
CA LYS A 5 19.28 1.02 5.26
C LYS A 5 18.19 1.28 6.29
N GLU A 6 17.92 2.55 6.58
CA GLU A 6 16.87 2.96 7.51
C GLU A 6 15.48 2.78 6.90
N ALA A 7 15.34 2.96 5.58
CA ALA A 7 14.12 2.61 4.84
C ALA A 7 13.76 1.15 4.97
N THR A 8 14.71 0.26 4.71
CA THR A 8 14.49 -1.18 4.86
C THR A 8 14.19 -1.55 6.32
N ARG A 9 14.84 -0.88 7.29
CA ARG A 9 14.55 -1.07 8.71
C ARG A 9 13.11 -0.69 9.05
N LEU A 10 12.63 0.47 8.58
CA LEU A 10 11.24 0.90 8.78
C LEU A 10 10.24 0.00 8.05
N MET A 11 10.56 -0.51 6.85
CA MET A 11 9.72 -1.49 6.14
C MET A 11 9.54 -2.77 6.94
N SER A 12 10.60 -3.28 7.55
CA SER A 12 10.55 -4.46 8.42
C SER A 12 9.80 -4.15 9.73
N LEU A 13 10.09 -3.01 10.36
CA LEU A 13 9.40 -2.58 11.58
C LEU A 13 7.89 -2.40 11.35
N LYS A 14 7.45 -1.91 10.19
CA LYS A 14 6.03 -1.78 9.82
C LYS A 14 5.27 -3.11 9.87
N ARG A 15 5.97 -4.25 9.76
CA ARG A 15 5.40 -5.60 9.85
C ARG A 15 5.33 -6.11 11.28
N ASP A 16 6.34 -5.80 12.07
CA ASP A 16 6.45 -6.23 13.47
C ASP A 16 5.59 -5.35 14.40
N ARG A 17 5.56 -4.04 14.14
CA ARG A 17 4.81 -3.03 14.88
C ARG A 17 4.18 -1.98 13.96
N SER A 18 3.13 -1.33 14.44
CA SER A 18 2.63 -0.12 13.76
C SER A 18 3.69 0.98 13.81
N LEU A 19 4.15 1.44 12.64
CA LEU A 19 5.00 2.64 12.55
C LEU A 19 4.24 3.87 13.07
N THR A 20 4.98 4.78 13.69
CA THR A 20 4.46 6.12 13.99
C THR A 20 4.17 6.89 12.70
N PHE A 21 3.27 7.89 12.79
CA PHE A 21 2.92 8.73 11.64
C PHE A 21 4.15 9.41 11.00
N GLN A 22 5.12 9.82 11.82
CA GLN A 22 6.37 10.44 11.36
C GLN A 22 7.26 9.44 10.60
N GLU A 23 7.47 8.24 11.13
CA GLU A 23 8.23 7.18 10.44
C GLU A 23 7.58 6.79 9.11
N ARG A 24 6.24 6.69 9.09
CA ARG A 24 5.48 6.36 7.88
C ARG A 24 5.59 7.44 6.81
N LEU A 25 5.57 8.72 7.21
CA LEU A 25 5.74 9.84 6.28
C LEU A 25 7.17 9.90 5.73
N SER A 26 8.17 9.76 6.60
CA SER A 26 9.59 9.73 6.21
C SER A 26 9.89 8.60 5.21
N LEU A 27 9.36 7.40 5.49
CA LEU A 27 9.47 6.26 4.58
C LEU A 27 8.82 6.55 3.22
N ARG A 28 7.59 7.07 3.19
CA ARG A 28 6.89 7.42 1.93
C ARG A 28 7.67 8.45 1.12
N LEU A 29 8.20 9.47 1.77
CA LEU A 29 9.00 10.51 1.12
C LEU A 29 10.28 9.91 0.50
N HIS A 30 10.95 8.99 1.21
CA HIS A 30 12.13 8.31 0.70
C HIS A 30 11.80 7.38 -0.49
N LEU A 31 10.67 6.66 -0.44
CA LEU A 31 10.22 5.80 -1.55
C LEU A 31 9.86 6.57 -2.82
N ALA A 32 9.35 7.79 -2.66
CA ALA A 32 9.07 8.68 -3.79
C ALA A 32 10.36 9.10 -4.52
N MET A 33 11.48 9.27 -3.79
CA MET A 33 12.76 9.71 -4.34
C MET A 33 13.73 8.56 -4.69
N CYS A 34 13.54 7.36 -4.12
CA CYS A 34 14.43 6.22 -4.30
C CYS A 34 13.70 5.03 -4.93
N GLY A 35 13.94 4.81 -6.23
CA GLY A 35 13.35 3.70 -6.99
C GLY A 35 13.71 2.31 -6.45
N ALA A 36 14.95 2.14 -5.95
CA ALA A 36 15.40 0.88 -5.37
C ALA A 36 14.60 0.50 -4.12
N CYS A 37 14.38 1.48 -3.22
CA CYS A 37 13.56 1.25 -2.03
C CYS A 37 12.09 1.03 -2.40
N ARG A 38 11.56 1.72 -3.43
CA ARG A 38 10.20 1.51 -3.92
C ARG A 38 9.96 0.09 -4.43
N ASN A 39 10.93 -0.48 -5.14
CA ASN A 39 10.87 -1.88 -5.58
C ASN A 39 10.93 -2.84 -4.39
N CYS A 40 11.79 -2.54 -3.41
CA CYS A 40 11.90 -3.33 -2.17
C CYS A 40 10.58 -3.38 -1.41
N ASP A 41 9.91 -2.23 -1.20
CA ASP A 41 8.61 -2.14 -0.51
C ASP A 41 7.54 -2.98 -1.21
N ARG A 42 7.50 -2.98 -2.55
CA ARG A 42 6.60 -3.85 -3.34
C ARG A 42 6.88 -5.34 -3.09
N GLN A 43 8.14 -5.75 -3.02
CA GLN A 43 8.48 -7.15 -2.72
C GLN A 43 8.03 -7.54 -1.30
N PHE A 44 8.19 -6.66 -0.32
CA PHE A 44 7.67 -6.89 1.03
C PHE A 44 6.14 -6.99 1.07
N GLU A 45 5.42 -6.19 0.27
CA GLU A 45 3.97 -6.30 0.12
C GLU A 45 3.53 -7.62 -0.50
N LEU A 46 4.24 -8.10 -1.53
CA LEU A 46 3.98 -9.41 -2.13
C LEU A 46 4.19 -10.54 -1.13
N LEU A 47 5.31 -10.55 -0.41
CA LEU A 47 5.60 -11.58 0.61
C LEU A 47 4.50 -11.66 1.66
N HIS A 48 4.02 -10.52 2.13
CA HIS A 48 2.95 -10.48 3.11
C HIS A 48 1.59 -10.87 2.52
N ARG A 49 1.29 -10.46 1.28
CA ARG A 49 0.06 -10.89 0.59
C ARG A 49 0.01 -12.41 0.46
N VAL A 50 1.13 -13.03 0.06
CA VAL A 50 1.23 -14.50 -0.03
C VAL A 50 1.13 -15.15 1.35
N GLY A 51 1.77 -14.58 2.38
CA GLY A 51 1.67 -15.07 3.75
C GLY A 51 0.25 -15.00 4.35
N HIS A 52 -0.54 -13.99 3.96
CA HIS A 52 -1.95 -13.88 4.35
C HIS A 52 -2.89 -14.77 3.51
N HIS A 53 -2.46 -15.18 2.31
CA HIS A 53 -3.22 -16.07 1.41
C HIS A 53 -2.98 -17.56 1.69
N TYR A 54 -2.28 -17.94 2.76
CA TYR A 54 -2.37 -19.31 3.25
C TYR A 54 -3.65 -19.51 4.08
N GLU A 55 -4.79 -19.24 3.46
CA GLU A 55 -6.03 -19.95 3.73
C GLU A 55 -6.10 -21.05 2.66
N PRO A 56 -6.05 -22.35 3.00
CA PRO A 56 -6.13 -23.39 1.99
C PRO A 56 -7.59 -23.54 1.55
N THR A 57 -8.10 -22.66 0.69
CA THR A 57 -9.44 -22.87 0.10
C THR A 57 -9.56 -22.31 -1.32
N SER A 58 -9.64 -23.25 -2.26
CA SER A 58 -10.35 -23.25 -3.56
C SER A 58 -10.73 -21.91 -4.23
N GLU A 59 -10.19 -21.73 -5.44
CA GLU A 59 -10.85 -21.25 -6.67
C GLU A 59 -12.05 -20.29 -6.51
N GLY A 60 -11.87 -19.04 -6.93
CA GLY A 60 -12.92 -18.03 -6.98
C GLY A 60 -12.43 -16.68 -7.49
N ASP A 61 -12.19 -16.59 -8.79
CA ASP A 61 -12.06 -15.35 -9.57
C ASP A 61 -13.23 -14.39 -9.35
N GLY A 62 -13.00 -13.09 -9.52
CA GLY A 62 -14.08 -12.10 -9.55
C GLY A 62 -13.60 -10.66 -9.45
N GLU A 63 -13.31 -10.07 -10.61
CA GLU A 63 -13.20 -8.63 -10.85
C GLU A 63 -14.23 -7.78 -10.08
N ARG A 64 -13.82 -6.55 -9.71
CA ARG A 64 -14.71 -5.39 -9.67
C ARG A 64 -14.00 -4.20 -10.28
N ASP A 65 -14.20 -4.06 -11.59
CA ASP A 65 -14.34 -2.77 -12.26
C ASP A 65 -15.39 -1.93 -11.50
N GLU A 66 -14.97 -0.77 -10.98
CA GLU A 66 -15.91 0.28 -10.59
C GLU A 66 -16.11 1.22 -11.78
N GLU A 67 -17.03 0.79 -12.66
CA GLU A 67 -17.93 1.68 -13.39
C GLU A 67 -18.67 2.56 -12.38
N ASN A 68 -18.49 3.88 -12.44
CA ASN A 68 -19.44 4.81 -11.87
C ASN A 68 -20.02 5.65 -13.00
N GLY A 69 -21.14 5.15 -13.54
CA GLY A 69 -22.10 5.95 -14.29
C GLY A 69 -23.07 6.65 -13.34
N ASP A 70 -23.43 7.86 -13.76
CA ASP A 70 -24.72 8.55 -13.60
C ASP A 70 -25.33 8.80 -12.21
N GLY A 71 -25.54 10.09 -11.93
CA GLY A 71 -26.47 10.55 -10.91
C GLY A 71 -26.31 12.03 -10.59
N ASP A 72 -26.83 12.91 -11.46
CA ASP A 72 -27.19 14.28 -11.11
C ASP A 72 -28.61 14.26 -10.52
N PRO A 73 -28.81 14.70 -9.27
CA PRO A 73 -30.14 15.13 -8.87
C PRO A 73 -30.08 16.25 -7.83
N ASP A 74 -29.54 17.44 -8.13
CA ASP A 74 -29.93 18.65 -7.37
C ASP A 74 -29.43 19.94 -8.03
N SER A 75 -30.27 20.56 -8.87
CA SER A 75 -30.15 21.98 -9.15
C SER A 75 -31.54 22.61 -9.15
N PRO A 76 -32.00 23.16 -8.01
CA PRO A 76 -33.22 23.95 -7.97
C PRO A 76 -32.94 25.30 -8.65
N GLY A 77 -33.78 25.61 -9.64
CA GLY A 77 -33.71 26.84 -10.42
C GLY A 77 -33.80 28.11 -9.58
N ARG A 78 -33.08 29.12 -10.04
CA ARG A 78 -33.32 30.54 -9.82
C ARG A 78 -32.93 31.32 -11.06
#